data_AF-A0A6P1GLV9-F1
#
_entry.id   AF-A0A6P1GLV9-F1
#
_cell.length_a   1.000
_cell.length_b   1.000
_cell.length_c   1.000
_cell.angle_alpha   90.00
_cell.angle_beta   90.00
_cell.angle_gamma   90.00
#
_symmetry.space_group_name_H-M   'P 1'
#
loop_
_entity.id
_entity.type
_entity.pdbx_description
1 polymer ?
#
loop_
_entity_poly.entity_id
_entity_poly.type
_entity_poly.pdbx_seq_one_letter_code
_entity_poly.pdbx_strand_id
1 'polypeptide(L)'
;MKKLSFGLATALACAAPAWAVPLNGLKGQGLNAIYGSYAPRGDCTAEPRLSIDDSGFTFRANGRVVKSVRVEQALSYLGPDYRGISLVFFPFPVSDDDFGPVVMKVNDGERRGVIRLEADFAPGRRVDPFQVALTRSSPYSRCAAAKR
;
A
#
# COMPACT_ATOMS: atom_id res chain seq x y z
N MET A 1 51.82 -28.19 19.86
CA MET A 1 50.48 -27.69 20.25
C MET A 1 50.13 -26.51 19.34
N LYS A 2 49.30 -26.74 18.31
CA LYS A 2 48.87 -25.71 17.35
C LYS A 2 47.55 -25.08 17.86
N LYS A 3 47.59 -23.81 18.24
CA LYS A 3 46.39 -23.03 18.58
C LYS A 3 45.70 -22.64 17.26
N LEU A 4 44.54 -23.21 16.97
CA LEU A 4 43.65 -22.70 15.93
C LEU A 4 42.84 -21.54 16.53
N SER A 5 43.11 -20.33 16.06
CA SER A 5 42.27 -19.17 16.33
C SER A 5 41.08 -19.18 15.35
N PHE A 6 39.88 -19.37 15.87
CA PHE A 6 38.63 -19.16 15.14
C PHE A 6 38.43 -17.65 14.94
N GLY A 7 38.65 -17.17 13.71
CA GLY A 7 38.30 -15.81 13.30
C GLY A 7 36.81 -15.72 13.02
N LEU A 8 36.07 -14.97 13.83
CA LEU A 8 34.66 -14.66 13.63
C LEU A 8 34.54 -13.64 12.48
N ALA A 9 34.18 -14.09 11.28
CA ALA A 9 33.88 -13.21 10.16
C ALA A 9 32.49 -12.58 10.37
N THR A 10 32.44 -11.31 10.79
CA THR A 10 31.20 -10.54 10.88
C THR A 10 30.69 -10.24 9.48
N ALA A 11 29.68 -10.97 9.02
CA ALA A 11 28.98 -10.64 7.79
C ALA A 11 28.20 -9.32 7.99
N LEU A 12 28.68 -8.22 7.41
CA LEU A 12 27.90 -7.00 7.23
C LEU A 12 26.76 -7.34 6.25
N ALA A 13 25.58 -7.62 6.77
CA ALA A 13 24.36 -7.59 5.97
C ALA A 13 24.12 -6.14 5.55
N CYS A 14 24.48 -5.80 4.31
CA CYS A 14 24.05 -4.54 3.70
C CYS A 14 22.52 -4.59 3.59
N ALA A 15 21.81 -3.91 4.49
CA ALA A 15 20.40 -3.64 4.31
C ALA A 15 20.27 -2.77 3.05
N ALA A 16 19.79 -3.37 1.95
CA ALA A 16 19.48 -2.60 0.75
C ALA A 16 18.44 -1.53 1.14
N PRO A 17 18.64 -0.26 0.76
CA PRO A 17 17.66 0.78 1.06
C PRO A 17 16.33 0.39 0.41
N ALA A 18 15.27 0.29 1.21
CA ALA A 18 13.93 0.15 0.68
C ALA A 18 13.58 1.47 -0.02
N TRP A 19 13.49 1.46 -1.36
CA TRP A 19 13.18 2.65 -2.12
C TRP A 19 11.67 2.91 -2.08
N ALA A 20 11.27 3.77 -1.15
CA ALA A 20 9.98 4.45 -1.20
C ALA A 20 10.15 5.80 -1.91
N VAL A 21 9.19 6.14 -2.78
CA VAL A 21 9.19 7.43 -3.48
C VAL A 21 7.91 8.19 -3.15
N PRO A 22 8.01 9.45 -2.67
CA PRO A 22 6.84 10.27 -2.42
C PRO A 22 6.21 10.69 -3.74
N LEU A 23 4.92 10.42 -3.89
CA LEU A 23 4.10 10.87 -5.01
C LEU A 23 3.13 11.93 -4.53
N ASN A 24 3.13 13.09 -5.19
CA ASN A 24 2.19 14.18 -4.97
C ASN A 24 1.13 14.17 -6.10
N GLY A 25 0.08 13.37 -5.90
CA GLY A 25 -0.85 12.99 -6.97
C GLY A 25 -0.27 11.92 -7.90
N LEU A 26 -1.10 11.41 -8.81
CA LEU A 26 -0.75 10.28 -9.69
C LEU A 26 -0.67 10.66 -11.17
N LYS A 27 -1.10 11.88 -11.53
CA LYS A 27 -1.04 12.38 -12.90
C LYS A 27 0.38 12.28 -13.46
N GLY A 28 0.52 11.64 -14.61
CA GLY A 28 1.79 11.50 -15.31
C GLY A 28 2.77 10.49 -14.71
N GLN A 29 2.39 9.77 -13.65
CA GLN A 29 3.25 8.76 -13.00
C GLN A 29 3.18 7.37 -13.67
N GLY A 30 2.46 7.24 -14.81
CA GLY A 30 2.25 5.95 -15.48
C GLY A 30 1.28 5.01 -14.74
N LEU A 31 0.55 5.51 -13.75
CA LEU A 31 -0.34 4.72 -12.87
C LEU A 31 -1.80 4.65 -13.34
N ASN A 32 -2.12 5.15 -14.54
CA ASN A 32 -3.50 5.20 -15.06
C ASN A 32 -4.19 3.82 -15.09
N ALA A 33 -3.41 2.74 -15.23
CA ALA A 33 -3.93 1.37 -15.26
C ALA A 33 -4.60 0.93 -13.94
N ILE A 34 -4.32 1.61 -12.82
CA ILE A 34 -4.91 1.33 -11.51
C ILE A 34 -6.01 2.29 -11.10
N TYR A 35 -6.40 3.23 -11.98
CA TYR A 35 -7.47 4.17 -11.68
C TYR A 35 -8.82 3.47 -11.59
N GLY A 36 -9.78 4.06 -10.89
CA GLY A 36 -11.15 3.55 -10.78
C GLY A 36 -11.66 3.50 -9.36
N SER A 37 -12.80 2.85 -9.17
CA SER A 37 -13.42 2.65 -7.86
C SER A 37 -13.34 1.18 -7.44
N TYR A 38 -13.15 0.97 -6.15
CA TYR A 38 -12.89 -0.32 -5.53
C TYR A 38 -13.71 -0.43 -4.25
N ALA A 39 -14.36 -1.56 -4.06
CA ALA A 39 -15.16 -1.85 -2.88
C ALA A 39 -15.01 -3.32 -2.50
N PRO A 40 -15.30 -3.72 -1.25
CA PRO A 40 -15.37 -5.12 -0.86
C PRO A 40 -16.32 -5.86 -1.81
N ARG A 41 -15.84 -6.98 -2.37
CA ARG A 41 -16.57 -7.77 -3.39
C ARG A 41 -16.95 -6.99 -4.68
N GLY A 42 -16.43 -5.77 -4.86
CA GLY A 42 -16.76 -4.90 -6.00
C GLY A 42 -18.10 -4.18 -5.90
N ASP A 43 -18.77 -4.22 -4.74
CA ASP A 43 -20.06 -3.56 -4.51
C ASP A 43 -19.87 -2.07 -4.19
N CYS A 44 -19.87 -1.25 -5.24
CA CYS A 44 -19.68 0.19 -5.11
C CYS A 44 -20.88 0.95 -4.52
N THR A 45 -21.98 0.28 -4.15
CA THR A 45 -23.14 0.93 -3.53
C THR A 45 -22.97 1.11 -2.02
N ALA A 46 -22.03 0.37 -1.42
CA ALA A 46 -21.76 0.36 0.02
C ALA A 46 -20.37 0.91 0.36
N GLU A 47 -20.17 1.18 1.65
CA GLU A 47 -18.87 1.47 2.26
C GLU A 47 -18.32 0.24 3.00
N PRO A 48 -16.98 0.12 3.17
CA PRO A 48 -15.96 1.06 2.72
C PRO A 48 -15.72 1.05 1.21
N ARG A 49 -15.24 2.16 0.66
CA ARG A 49 -14.93 2.32 -0.76
C ARG A 49 -13.67 3.16 -0.97
N LEU A 50 -12.88 2.76 -1.96
CA LEU A 50 -11.67 3.45 -2.41
C LEU A 50 -11.87 3.92 -3.86
N SER A 51 -11.43 5.12 -4.18
CA SER A 51 -11.24 5.55 -5.57
C SER A 51 -9.82 6.04 -5.81
N ILE A 52 -9.28 5.70 -6.97
CA ILE A 52 -7.95 6.09 -7.44
C ILE A 52 -8.13 6.89 -8.73
N ASP A 53 -7.59 8.09 -8.77
CA ASP A 53 -7.57 8.95 -9.95
C ASP A 53 -6.31 9.81 -9.98
N ASP A 54 -6.21 10.71 -10.96
CA ASP A 54 -5.06 11.62 -11.12
C ASP A 54 -4.69 12.40 -9.85
N SER A 55 -5.66 12.69 -9.00
CA SER A 55 -5.49 13.49 -7.79
C SER A 55 -5.08 12.69 -6.57
N GLY A 56 -4.92 11.37 -6.67
CA GLY A 56 -4.51 10.50 -5.58
C GLY A 56 -5.53 9.43 -5.22
N PHE A 57 -5.51 9.03 -3.96
CA PHE A 57 -6.44 8.05 -3.40
C PHE A 57 -7.52 8.76 -2.58
N THR A 58 -8.77 8.35 -2.74
CA THR A 58 -9.87 8.79 -1.88
C THR A 58 -10.50 7.59 -1.21
N PHE A 59 -10.51 7.59 0.11
CA PHE A 59 -11.04 6.54 0.96
C PHE A 59 -12.34 7.01 1.61
N ARG A 60 -13.33 6.12 1.67
CA ARG A 60 -14.62 6.37 2.33
C ARG A 60 -14.95 5.21 3.25
N ALA A 61 -15.20 5.49 4.51
CA ALA A 61 -15.61 4.51 5.52
C ALA A 61 -16.16 5.25 6.75
N ASN A 62 -17.15 4.65 7.43
CA ASN A 62 -17.71 5.18 8.67
C ASN A 62 -18.15 6.65 8.55
N GLY A 63 -18.69 7.05 7.40
CA GLY A 63 -19.13 8.44 7.15
C GLY A 63 -17.99 9.45 7.00
N ARG A 64 -16.72 9.01 7.01
CA ARG A 64 -15.54 9.84 6.76
C ARG A 64 -15.09 9.69 5.31
N VAL A 65 -14.67 10.81 4.72
CA VAL A 65 -13.99 10.83 3.43
C VAL A 65 -12.58 11.37 3.65
N VAL A 66 -11.57 10.57 3.31
CA VAL A 66 -10.15 10.95 3.42
C VAL A 66 -9.53 10.91 2.04
N LYS A 67 -9.03 12.05 1.58
CA LYS A 67 -8.25 12.15 0.34
C LYS A 67 -6.76 12.16 0.67
N SER A 68 -6.04 11.18 0.16
CA SER A 68 -4.60 11.10 0.24
C SER A 68 -3.99 11.47 -1.11
N VAL A 69 -3.51 12.72 -1.17
CA VAL A 69 -2.82 13.26 -2.35
C VAL A 69 -1.34 12.88 -2.32
N ARG A 70 -0.73 12.91 -1.12
CA ARG A 70 0.64 12.44 -0.92
C ARG A 70 0.62 10.98 -0.47
N VAL A 71 1.24 10.12 -1.27
CA VAL A 71 1.39 8.68 -0.97
C VAL A 71 2.82 8.26 -1.23
N GLU A 72 3.28 7.22 -0.55
CA GLU A 72 4.62 6.67 -0.77
C GLU A 72 4.52 5.38 -1.58
N GLN A 73 5.18 5.31 -2.73
CA GLN A 73 5.24 4.07 -3.52
C GLN A 73 6.49 3.27 -3.13
N ALA A 74 6.29 2.05 -2.64
CA ALA A 74 7.37 1.18 -2.17
C ALA A 74 7.87 0.25 -3.29
N LEU A 75 8.81 0.75 -4.10
CA LEU A 75 9.25 0.10 -5.35
C LEU A 75 9.94 -1.25 -5.12
N SER A 76 10.68 -1.40 -4.02
CA SER A 76 11.43 -2.62 -3.71
C SER A 76 10.71 -3.56 -2.74
N TYR A 77 9.46 -3.26 -2.35
CA TYR A 77 8.72 -4.03 -1.33
C TYR A 77 8.51 -5.50 -1.73
N LEU A 78 8.33 -5.76 -3.03
CA LEU A 78 8.13 -7.11 -3.58
C LEU A 78 9.44 -7.79 -4.00
N GLY A 79 10.58 -7.22 -3.63
CA GLY A 79 11.92 -7.66 -4.01
C GLY A 79 12.52 -6.85 -5.18
N PRO A 80 13.86 -6.81 -5.29
CA PRO A 80 14.56 -5.97 -6.26
C PRO A 80 14.35 -6.40 -7.72
N ASP A 81 14.11 -7.69 -7.97
CA ASP A 81 13.94 -8.26 -9.31
C ASP A 81 12.47 -8.44 -9.71
N TYR A 82 11.55 -7.80 -8.99
CA TYR A 82 10.13 -7.94 -9.26
C TYR A 82 9.75 -7.35 -10.64
N ARG A 83 9.01 -8.13 -11.44
CA ARG A 83 8.57 -7.79 -12.82
C ARG A 83 7.06 -7.94 -13.03
N GLY A 84 6.29 -8.12 -11.97
CA GLY A 84 4.84 -8.32 -12.07
C GLY A 84 4.06 -7.01 -12.16
N ILE A 85 2.74 -7.09 -11.95
CA ILE A 85 1.80 -5.98 -12.08
C ILE A 85 1.30 -5.43 -10.72
N SER A 86 1.71 -6.06 -9.63
CA SER A 86 1.43 -5.60 -8.27
C SER A 86 2.23 -4.35 -7.95
N LEU A 87 1.59 -3.41 -7.25
CA LEU A 87 2.20 -2.17 -6.80
C LEU A 87 1.93 -2.02 -5.31
N VAL A 88 2.89 -1.50 -4.56
CA VAL A 88 2.77 -1.31 -3.12
C VAL A 88 2.85 0.17 -2.79
N PHE A 89 1.90 0.63 -1.98
CA PHE A 89 1.84 2.00 -1.51
C PHE A 89 1.65 2.05 0.00
N PHE A 90 2.17 3.08 0.64
CA PHE A 90 1.72 3.54 1.94
C PHE A 90 0.78 4.74 1.73
N PRO A 91 -0.55 4.54 1.88
CA PRO A 91 -1.53 5.54 1.49
C PRO A 91 -1.79 6.60 2.57
N PHE A 92 -1.25 6.47 3.78
CA PHE A 92 -1.47 7.40 4.88
C PHE A 92 -0.15 7.79 5.57
N PRO A 93 0.81 8.43 4.85
CA PRO A 93 2.03 8.91 5.48
C PRO A 93 1.70 9.94 6.58
N VAL A 94 2.37 9.81 7.72
CA VAL A 94 2.25 10.70 8.88
C VAL A 94 3.30 11.81 8.80
N SER A 95 4.51 11.48 8.34
CA SER A 95 5.62 12.40 8.09
C SER A 95 6.54 11.84 7.00
N ASP A 96 7.63 12.54 6.66
CA ASP A 96 8.61 12.07 5.68
C ASP A 96 9.32 10.76 6.08
N ASP A 97 9.40 10.48 7.39
CA ASP A 97 10.07 9.29 7.94
C ASP A 97 9.07 8.28 8.57
N ASP A 98 7.78 8.60 8.58
CA ASP A 98 6.71 7.72 9.08
C ASP A 98 5.65 7.56 7.99
N PHE A 99 5.72 6.44 7.27
CA PHE A 99 4.80 6.11 6.18
C PHE A 99 3.42 5.63 6.66
N GLY A 100 3.22 5.52 7.97
CA GLY A 100 1.98 5.08 8.58
C GLY A 100 1.80 3.55 8.57
N PRO A 101 0.81 3.04 9.33
CA PRO A 101 0.70 1.62 9.63
C PRO A 101 -0.11 0.82 8.59
N VAL A 102 -0.48 1.42 7.46
CA VAL A 102 -1.31 0.76 6.45
C VAL A 102 -0.48 0.54 5.19
N VAL A 103 -0.48 -0.69 4.70
CA VAL A 103 0.13 -1.06 3.42
C VAL A 103 -0.98 -1.38 2.43
N MET A 104 -0.91 -0.77 1.25
CA MET A 104 -1.84 -1.01 0.16
C MET A 104 -1.13 -1.75 -0.98
N LYS A 105 -1.57 -2.98 -1.26
CA LYS A 105 -1.14 -3.76 -2.42
C LYS A 105 -2.19 -3.66 -3.50
N VAL A 106 -1.86 -2.98 -4.59
CA VAL A 106 -2.70 -2.90 -5.79
C VAL A 106 -2.33 -4.01 -6.75
N ASN A 107 -3.34 -4.59 -7.40
CA ASN A 107 -3.24 -5.84 -8.15
C ASN A 107 -2.72 -7.02 -7.32
N ASP A 108 -3.11 -7.08 -6.05
CA ASP A 108 -2.65 -8.08 -5.07
C ASP A 108 -2.72 -9.51 -5.63
N GLY A 109 -1.63 -10.27 -5.45
CA GLY A 109 -1.48 -11.61 -5.98
C GLY A 109 -1.44 -11.69 -7.51
N GLU A 110 -0.94 -10.65 -8.18
CA GLU A 110 -0.91 -10.51 -9.65
C GLU A 110 -2.29 -10.46 -10.32
N ARG A 111 -3.32 -10.03 -9.58
CA ARG A 111 -4.70 -10.00 -10.07
C ARG A 111 -5.15 -8.58 -10.33
N ARG A 112 -5.30 -8.23 -11.62
CA ARG A 112 -5.78 -6.90 -12.04
C ARG A 112 -7.06 -6.52 -11.31
N GLY A 113 -7.06 -5.32 -10.74
CA GLY A 113 -8.23 -4.75 -10.10
C GLY A 113 -8.52 -5.27 -8.68
N VAL A 114 -7.61 -6.02 -8.06
CA VAL A 114 -7.72 -6.41 -6.65
C VAL A 114 -6.83 -5.51 -5.80
N ILE A 115 -7.36 -4.95 -4.72
CA ILE A 115 -6.58 -4.17 -3.74
C ILE A 115 -6.68 -4.84 -2.38
N ARG A 116 -5.53 -5.06 -1.74
CA ARG A 116 -5.46 -5.49 -0.35
C ARG A 116 -4.89 -4.37 0.50
N LEU A 117 -5.63 -3.98 1.53
CA LEU A 117 -5.13 -3.14 2.62
C LEU A 117 -4.79 -4.03 3.80
N GLU A 118 -3.52 -4.01 4.19
CA GLU A 118 -2.99 -4.66 5.38
C GLU A 118 -2.67 -3.60 6.42
N ALA A 119 -2.80 -3.96 7.69
CA ALA A 119 -2.45 -3.09 8.80
C ALA A 119 -1.29 -3.71 9.59
N ASP A 120 -0.24 -2.93 9.77
CA ASP A 120 0.85 -3.18 10.72
C ASP A 120 0.69 -2.23 11.91
N PHE A 121 -0.35 -2.47 12.71
CA PHE A 121 -0.59 -1.69 13.92
C PHE A 121 0.36 -2.16 15.02
N ALA A 122 1.46 -1.43 15.22
CA ALA A 122 2.39 -1.70 16.31
C ALA A 122 1.66 -1.78 17.68
N PRO A 123 1.99 -2.74 18.56
CA PRO A 123 1.37 -2.88 19.86
C PRO A 123 1.40 -1.57 20.68
N GLY A 124 0.29 -1.22 21.30
CA GLY A 124 0.17 -0.02 22.16
C GLY A 124 -0.07 1.30 21.43
N ARG A 125 -0.09 1.33 20.09
CA ARG A 125 -0.48 2.52 19.33
C ARG A 125 -2.00 2.65 19.25
N ARG A 126 -2.51 3.87 19.42
CA ARG A 126 -3.92 4.18 19.16
C ARG A 126 -4.20 3.97 17.68
N VAL A 127 -5.12 3.05 17.39
CA VAL A 127 -5.51 2.75 16.02
C VAL A 127 -6.65 3.66 15.57
N ASP A 128 -6.56 4.24 14.38
CA ASP A 128 -7.68 5.01 13.79
C ASP A 128 -8.80 4.03 13.36
N PRO A 129 -10.03 4.12 13.92
CA PRO A 129 -11.16 3.28 13.51
C PRO A 129 -11.48 3.33 12.01
N PHE A 130 -11.15 4.43 11.33
CA PHE A 130 -11.27 4.54 9.88
C PHE A 130 -10.33 3.58 9.15
N GLN A 131 -9.04 3.56 9.53
CA GLN A 131 -8.08 2.64 8.95
C GLN A 131 -8.40 1.18 9.29
N VAL A 132 -8.94 0.91 10.49
CA VAL A 132 -9.45 -0.44 10.86
C VAL A 132 -10.59 -0.88 9.97
N ALA A 133 -11.57 -0.01 9.72
CA ALA A 133 -12.69 -0.33 8.84
C ALA A 133 -12.19 -0.64 7.42
N LEU A 134 -11.23 0.14 6.93
CA LEU A 134 -10.63 -0.10 5.63
C LEU A 134 -9.90 -1.45 5.55
N THR A 135 -9.03 -1.77 6.50
CA THR A 135 -8.20 -2.98 6.44
C THR A 135 -8.99 -4.26 6.71
N ARG A 136 -9.99 -4.21 7.62
CA ARG A 136 -10.86 -5.38 7.90
C ARG A 136 -11.76 -5.78 6.73
N SER A 137 -12.09 -4.84 5.86
CA SER A 137 -12.93 -5.12 4.68
C SER A 137 -12.14 -5.53 3.44
N SER A 138 -10.82 -5.66 3.55
CA SER A 138 -9.97 -6.21 2.48
C SER A 138 -10.29 -7.69 2.19
N PRO A 139 -10.11 -8.17 0.94
CA PRO A 139 -9.69 -7.40 -0.23
C PRO A 139 -10.85 -6.64 -0.90
N TYR A 140 -10.48 -5.60 -1.62
CA TYR A 140 -11.36 -4.80 -2.46
C TYR A 140 -11.21 -5.28 -3.91
N SER A 141 -12.32 -5.33 -4.63
CA SER A 141 -12.33 -5.56 -6.08
C SER A 141 -12.74 -4.30 -6.79
N ARG A 142 -12.18 -4.07 -7.98
CA ARG A 142 -12.59 -2.98 -8.87
C ARG A 142 -14.07 -3.16 -9.16
N CYS A 143 -14.82 -2.08 -8.99
CA CYS A 143 -16.23 -2.06 -9.31
C CYS A 143 -16.42 -2.23 -10.82
N ALA A 144 -17.53 -2.85 -11.20
CA ALA A 144 -17.93 -2.85 -12.60
C ALA A 144 -18.02 -1.39 -13.07
N ALA A 145 -17.50 -1.10 -14.27
CA ALA A 145 -17.79 0.18 -14.90
C ALA A 145 -19.31 0.30 -14.95
N ALA A 146 -19.87 1.40 -14.43
CA ALA A 146 -21.29 1.68 -14.61
C ALA A 146 -21.57 1.54 -16.12
N LYS A 147 -22.45 0.60 -16.49
CA LYS A 147 -22.92 0.51 -17.87
C LYS A 147 -23.53 1.87 -18.17
N ARG A 148 -22.84 2.67 -19.00
CA ARG A 148 -23.41 3.87 -19.59
C ARG A 148 -24.44 3.44 -20.62
#